data_AF-A0A7C1JQW2-F1
#
_entry.id   AF-A0A7C1JQW2-F1
#
_cell.length_a   1.000
_cell.length_b   1.000
_cell.length_c   1.000
_cell.angle_alpha   90.00
_cell.angle_beta   90.00
_cell.angle_gamma   90.00
#
_symmetry.space_group_name_H-M   'P 1'
#
loop_
_entity.id
_entity.type
_entity.pdbx_description
1 polymer ?
#
loop_
_entity_poly.entity_id
_entity_poly.type
_entity_poly.pdbx_seq_one_letter_code
_entity_poly.pdbx_strand_id
1 'polypeptide(L)'
;MSADKKASRRHFLAGELAGMFAEVLDAAADQMAFLPQGHGPAVPADLVRVSRRAMAAVFEVYFSARRYPHGTEKALAALELLEPLEAALSLFRPDSQLNYVN
;
A
#
# COMPACT_ATOMS: atom_id res chain seq x y z
N MET A 1 -23.06 6.28 -38.03
CA MET A 1 -22.05 6.93 -37.17
C MET A 1 -22.68 7.16 -35.81
N SER A 2 -22.35 6.35 -34.80
CA SER A 2 -22.77 6.60 -33.40
C SER A 2 -21.62 6.19 -32.50
N ALA A 3 -21.23 7.11 -31.62
CA ALA A 3 -19.97 7.10 -30.88
C ALA A 3 -19.92 5.98 -29.83
N ASP A 4 -18.86 5.18 -29.89
CA ASP A 4 -18.52 4.18 -28.89
C ASP A 4 -18.14 4.89 -27.59
N LYS A 5 -18.94 4.70 -26.53
CA LYS A 5 -18.76 5.35 -25.23
C LYS A 5 -17.52 4.76 -24.56
N LYS A 6 -16.35 5.37 -24.81
CA LYS A 6 -15.07 5.03 -24.16
C LYS A 6 -15.26 4.88 -22.64
N ALA A 7 -15.07 3.67 -22.13
CA ALA A 7 -15.09 3.38 -20.70
C ALA A 7 -14.12 4.34 -19.99
N SER A 8 -14.63 5.21 -19.12
CA SER A 8 -13.81 6.24 -18.49
C SER A 8 -12.87 5.61 -17.46
N ARG A 9 -11.67 6.18 -17.26
CA ARG A 9 -10.68 5.75 -16.25
C ARG A 9 -11.26 5.52 -14.86
N ARG A 10 -12.31 6.26 -14.47
CA ARG A 10 -13.04 6.04 -13.21
C ARG A 10 -13.68 4.65 -13.12
N HIS A 11 -14.16 4.12 -14.24
CA HIS A 11 -14.75 2.80 -14.32
C HIS A 11 -13.70 1.68 -14.26
N PHE A 12 -12.48 1.96 -14.74
CA PHE A 12 -11.34 1.03 -14.63
C PHE A 12 -10.85 0.91 -13.18
N LEU A 13 -10.66 2.05 -12.50
CA LEU A 13 -10.23 2.07 -11.09
C LEU A 13 -11.27 1.48 -10.15
N ALA A 14 -12.56 1.55 -10.52
CA ALA A 14 -13.66 1.05 -9.68
C ALA A 14 -13.94 -0.46 -9.83
N GLY A 15 -13.48 -1.12 -10.89
CA GLY A 15 -13.95 -2.48 -11.25
C GLY A 15 -13.17 -3.63 -10.61
N GLU A 16 -11.85 -3.64 -10.73
CA GLU A 16 -11.01 -4.79 -10.31
C GLU A 16 -10.05 -4.43 -9.17
N LEU A 17 -9.43 -3.25 -9.20
CA LEU A 17 -8.53 -2.81 -8.13
C LEU A 17 -9.27 -2.37 -6.87
N ALA A 18 -10.47 -1.79 -7.01
CA ALA A 18 -11.26 -1.33 -5.86
C ALA A 18 -11.65 -2.46 -4.92
N GLY A 19 -11.96 -3.66 -5.43
CA GLY A 19 -12.27 -4.83 -4.60
C GLY A 19 -11.06 -5.30 -3.78
N MET A 20 -9.90 -5.39 -4.42
CA MET A 20 -8.65 -5.77 -3.75
C MET A 20 -8.20 -4.73 -2.72
N PHE A 21 -8.30 -3.43 -3.05
CA PHE A 21 -8.00 -2.38 -2.09
C PHE A 21 -9.02 -2.34 -0.96
N ALA A 22 -10.31 -2.58 -1.22
CA ALA A 22 -11.33 -2.60 -0.18
C ALA A 22 -11.09 -3.73 0.83
N GLU A 23 -10.79 -4.95 0.36
CA GLU A 23 -10.46 -6.07 1.25
C GLU A 23 -9.20 -5.79 2.09
N VAL A 24 -8.17 -5.20 1.47
CA VAL A 24 -6.93 -4.83 2.18
C VAL A 24 -7.16 -3.65 3.14
N LEU A 25 -7.98 -2.67 2.77
CA LEU A 25 -8.32 -1.53 3.63
C LEU A 25 -9.20 -1.94 4.80
N ASP A 26 -10.20 -2.81 4.62
CA ASP A 26 -11.02 -3.31 5.72
C ASP A 26 -10.17 -4.12 6.70
N ALA A 27 -9.31 -5.01 6.19
CA ALA A 27 -8.37 -5.74 7.01
C ALA A 27 -7.37 -4.83 7.74
N ALA A 28 -6.97 -3.71 7.15
CA ALA A 28 -6.12 -2.70 7.78
C ALA A 28 -6.88 -1.82 8.78
N ALA A 29 -8.14 -1.47 8.49
CA ALA A 29 -9.00 -0.65 9.34
C ALA A 29 -9.37 -1.36 10.64
N ASP A 30 -9.67 -2.67 10.58
CA ASP A 30 -9.87 -3.52 11.75
C ASP A 30 -8.61 -3.58 12.63
N GLN A 31 -7.42 -3.50 12.04
CA GLN A 31 -6.17 -3.43 12.79
C GLN A 31 -5.85 -2.03 13.34
N MET A 32 -6.28 -0.97 12.67
CA MET A 32 -6.12 0.42 13.13
C MET A 32 -7.12 0.79 14.24
N ALA A 33 -8.28 0.14 14.31
CA ALA A 33 -9.26 0.33 15.37
C ALA A 33 -8.71 -0.02 16.78
N PHE A 34 -7.57 -0.71 16.85
CA PHE A 34 -6.89 -1.10 18.10
C PHE A 34 -5.62 -0.30 18.42
N LEU A 35 -5.42 0.86 17.78
CA LEU A 35 -4.31 1.77 18.12
C LEU A 35 -4.78 2.78 19.19
N PRO A 36 -4.24 2.75 20.42
CA PRO A 36 -4.55 3.77 21.41
C PRO A 36 -3.99 5.12 20.95
N GLN A 37 -4.82 6.15 21.00
CA GLN A 37 -4.45 7.53 20.67
C GLN A 37 -3.56 8.12 21.79
N GLY A 38 -2.31 8.47 21.44
CA GLY A 38 -1.45 9.43 22.16
C GLY A 38 -0.52 8.88 23.24
N HIS A 39 0.80 9.14 23.08
CA HIS A 39 1.69 9.86 24.03
C HIS A 39 3.12 9.97 23.42
N GLY A 40 3.77 11.14 23.58
CA GLY A 40 5.14 11.46 23.13
C GLY A 40 6.26 10.71 23.90
N PRO A 41 7.55 10.94 23.56
CA PRO A 41 8.47 9.88 23.20
C PRO A 41 9.20 9.27 24.41
N ALA A 42 8.69 8.14 24.89
CA ALA A 42 9.56 7.02 25.17
C ALA A 42 9.54 6.17 23.91
N VAL A 43 10.66 6.06 23.18
CA VAL A 43 10.78 4.99 22.19
C VAL A 43 10.61 3.71 23.01
N PRO A 44 9.48 2.98 22.88
CA PRO A 44 9.36 1.72 23.57
C PRO A 44 10.53 0.89 23.07
N ALA A 45 11.29 0.25 23.96
CA ALA A 45 12.43 -0.61 23.59
C ALA A 45 12.04 -1.73 22.61
N ASP A 46 10.73 -1.87 22.31
CA ASP A 46 10.12 -2.83 21.40
C ASP A 46 9.63 -2.22 20.07
N LEU A 47 9.87 -0.95 19.72
CA LEU A 47 9.45 -0.42 18.42
C LEU A 47 10.43 -0.84 17.31
N VAL A 48 9.94 -1.63 16.36
CA VAL A 48 10.69 -2.07 15.18
C VAL A 48 10.32 -1.18 13.99
N ARG A 49 11.33 -0.79 13.23
CA ARG A 49 11.19 -0.04 11.96
C ARG A 49 11.78 -0.87 10.83
N VAL A 50 11.00 -1.10 9.78
CA VAL A 50 11.44 -1.72 8.53
C VAL A 50 11.22 -0.73 7.41
N SER A 51 12.23 -0.52 6.55
CA SER A 51 12.18 0.49 5.50
C SER A 51 12.64 -0.05 4.15
N ARG A 52 12.00 0.41 3.06
CA ARG A 52 12.41 0.12 1.68
C ARG A 52 12.38 1.40 0.85
N ARG A 53 13.36 1.56 -0.04
CA ARG A 53 13.32 2.59 -1.09
C ARG A 53 12.59 2.03 -2.31
N ALA A 54 11.59 2.76 -2.79
CA ALA A 54 10.83 2.45 -4.00
C ALA A 54 10.17 3.74 -4.52
N MET A 55 9.81 3.81 -5.80
CA MET A 55 9.04 4.94 -6.36
C MET A 55 9.60 6.34 -6.01
N ALA A 56 10.92 6.50 -6.03
CA ALA A 56 11.64 7.72 -5.63
C ALA A 56 11.37 8.22 -4.18
N ALA A 57 10.83 7.37 -3.31
CA ALA A 57 10.55 7.66 -1.90
C ALA A 57 11.12 6.58 -0.96
N VAL A 58 11.01 6.83 0.35
CA VAL A 58 11.30 5.83 1.40
C VAL A 58 9.97 5.47 2.05
N PHE A 59 9.64 4.18 2.04
CA PHE A 59 8.47 3.62 2.71
C PHE A 59 8.91 2.92 3.99
N GLU A 60 8.12 3.08 5.04
CA GLU A 60 8.46 2.58 6.37
C GLU A 60 7.25 1.93 7.04
N VAL A 61 7.50 0.83 7.74
CA VAL A 61 6.53 0.15 8.59
C VAL A 61 7.07 0.16 10.01
N TYR A 62 6.23 0.62 10.94
CA TYR A 62 6.53 0.69 12.36
C TYR A 62 5.59 -0.25 13.11
N PHE A 63 6.12 -1.09 13.99
CA PHE A 63 5.30 -1.99 14.80
C PHE A 63 6.00 -2.35 16.11
N SER A 64 5.23 -2.77 17.12
CA SER A 64 5.78 -3.27 18.38
C SER A 64 6.19 -4.75 18.23
N ALA A 65 7.45 -5.07 18.48
CA ALA A 65 7.97 -6.45 18.52
C ALA A 65 7.21 -7.32 19.53
N ARG A 66 6.85 -6.75 20.68
CA ARG A 66 6.14 -7.47 21.74
C ARG A 66 4.71 -7.84 21.33
N ARG A 67 4.04 -6.96 20.59
CA ARG A 67 2.65 -7.20 20.13
C ARG A 67 2.61 -8.07 18.87
N TYR A 68 3.65 -7.99 18.03
CA TYR A 68 3.71 -8.68 16.75
C TYR A 68 5.00 -9.50 16.63
N PRO A 69 5.02 -10.73 17.18
CA PRO A 69 6.18 -11.62 17.12
C PRO A 69 6.63 -11.93 15.69
N HIS A 70 5.69 -11.98 14.74
CA HIS A 70 5.93 -12.15 13.30
C HIS A 70 5.78 -10.84 12.51
N GLY A 71 5.89 -9.70 13.19
CA GLY A 71 5.67 -8.38 12.61
C GLY A 71 6.70 -8.05 11.52
N THR A 72 7.93 -8.55 11.66
CA THR A 72 9.02 -8.31 10.71
C THR A 72 8.71 -8.95 9.36
N GLU A 73 8.31 -10.23 9.35
CA GLU A 73 7.95 -10.96 8.12
C GLU A 73 6.75 -10.31 7.44
N LYS A 74 5.76 -9.85 8.22
CA LYS A 74 4.60 -9.13 7.70
C LYS A 74 4.97 -7.75 7.15
N ALA A 75 5.85 -7.01 7.81
CA ALA A 75 6.34 -5.73 7.33
C ALA A 75 7.14 -5.87 6.02
N LEU A 76 7.97 -6.91 5.91
CA LEU A 76 8.66 -7.24 4.67
C LEU A 76 7.68 -7.58 3.54
N ALA A 77 6.71 -8.47 3.80
CA ALA A 77 5.68 -8.82 2.82
C ALA A 77 4.84 -7.59 2.38
N ALA A 78 4.54 -6.67 3.30
CA ALA A 78 3.86 -5.42 2.95
C ALA A 78 4.73 -4.53 2.05
N LEU A 79 6.03 -4.42 2.33
CA LEU A 79 6.96 -3.65 1.51
C LEU A 79 7.28 -4.32 0.16
N GLU A 80 7.06 -5.63 0.01
CA GLU A 80 7.16 -6.33 -1.28
C GLU A 80 6.08 -5.86 -2.27
N LEU A 81 4.90 -5.46 -1.78
CA LEU A 81 3.81 -4.92 -2.61
C LEU A 81 4.19 -3.62 -3.36
N LEU A 82 5.26 -2.94 -2.95
CA LEU A 82 5.75 -1.76 -3.65
C LEU A 82 6.20 -2.06 -5.09
N GLU A 83 6.71 -3.28 -5.35
CA GLU A 83 7.15 -3.64 -6.72
C GLU A 83 5.98 -3.74 -7.71
N PRO A 84 4.92 -4.53 -7.47
CA PRO A 84 3.78 -4.56 -8.38
C PRO A 84 3.05 -3.22 -8.45
N LEU A 85 3.02 -2.43 -7.36
CA LEU A 85 2.47 -1.08 -7.38
C LEU A 85 3.28 -0.15 -8.30
N GLU A 86 4.61 -0.21 -8.23
CA GLU A 86 5.47 0.58 -9.09
C GLU A 86 5.35 0.14 -10.56
N ALA A 87 5.24 -1.17 -10.83
CA ALA A 87 4.99 -1.69 -12.16
C ALA A 87 3.60 -1.29 -12.72
N ALA A 88 2.59 -1.11 -11.86
CA ALA A 88 1.27 -0.68 -12.31
C ALA A 88 1.16 0.84 -12.48
N LEU A 89 1.72 1.62 -11.55
CA LEU A 89 1.35 3.04 -11.37
C LEU A 89 2.47 4.03 -11.70
N SER A 90 3.68 3.58 -12.02
CA SER A 90 4.78 4.51 -12.29
C SER A 90 4.64 5.18 -13.66
N LEU A 91 4.54 6.52 -13.67
CA LEU A 91 4.65 7.30 -14.91
C LEU A 91 6.06 7.19 -15.52
N PHE A 92 7.08 6.95 -14.69
CA PHE A 92 8.48 6.97 -15.10
C PHE A 92 8.99 5.60 -15.60
N ARG A 93 8.26 4.50 -15.35
CA ARG A 93 8.57 3.19 -15.92
C ARG A 93 7.85 3.04 -17.26
N PRO A 94 8.57 2.95 -18.40
CA PRO A 94 7.96 2.91 -19.73
C PRO A 94 7.00 1.73 -19.94
N ASP A 95 7.27 0.62 -19.25
CA ASP A 95 6.52 -0.64 -19.28
C ASP A 95 5.38 -0.69 -18.26
N SER A 96 5.07 0.42 -17.58
CA SER A 96 4.02 0.42 -16.57
C SER A 96 2.62 0.31 -17.17
N GLN A 97 1.70 -0.31 -16.41
CA GLN A 97 0.29 -0.40 -16.80
C GLN A 97 -0.32 0.99 -17.04
N LEU A 98 0.07 1.98 -16.22
CA LEU A 98 -0.36 3.36 -16.37
C LEU A 98 0.04 3.97 -17.72
N ASN A 99 1.25 3.69 -18.20
CA ASN A 99 1.73 4.22 -19.49
C ASN A 99 1.06 3.55 -20.69
N TYR A 100 0.56 2.32 -20.59
CA TYR A 100 -0.25 1.71 -21.65
C TYR A 100 -1.62 2.39 -21.84
N VAL A 101 -2.16 3.04 -20.81
CA VAL A 101 -3.48 3.69 -20.83
C VAL A 101 -3.41 5.17 -21.21
N ASN A 102 -2.24 5.79 -21.13
CA ASN A 102 -2.03 7.22 -21.41
C ASN A 102 -1.61 7.47 -22.85
#